data_AF-A0A958E9D9-F1
#
_entry.id   AF-A0A958E9D9-F1
#
_cell.length_a   1.000
_cell.length_b   1.000
_cell.length_c   1.000
_cell.angle_alpha   90.00
_cell.angle_beta   90.00
_cell.angle_gamma   90.00
#
_symmetry.space_group_name_H-M   'P 1'
#
loop_
_entity.id
_entity.type
_entity.pdbx_description
1 polymer ?
#
loop_
_entity_poly.entity_id
_entity_poly.type
_entity_poly.pdbx_seq_one_letter_code
_entity_poly.pdbx_strand_id
1 'polypeptide(L)'
;MSKIEMPGAPGVFANKSAADKNSKMASAAKDMESVFITMLLKTMEKTIPENPYGESGNSMAKMMFSTVMGKAIADKGGIGLADFIRENMENAENGLLNKLNPLLAPDMLENLKSLRWEND
;
A
#
# COMPACT_ATOMS: atom_id res chain seq x y z
N MET A 1 -28.13 -30.59 41.72
CA MET A 1 -28.52 -29.52 40.78
C MET A 1 -27.25 -28.92 40.22
N SER A 2 -26.92 -29.24 38.96
CA SER A 2 -25.75 -28.71 38.25
C SER A 2 -26.03 -27.28 37.81
N LYS A 3 -25.15 -26.34 38.14
CA LYS A 3 -25.07 -25.07 37.43
C LYS A 3 -24.10 -25.29 36.27
N ILE A 4 -24.65 -25.38 35.06
CA ILE A 4 -23.88 -25.25 33.83
C ILE A 4 -23.49 -23.78 33.75
N GLU A 5 -22.23 -23.47 34.01
CA GLU A 5 -21.66 -22.17 33.69
C GLU A 5 -21.50 -22.09 32.17
N MET A 6 -22.20 -21.15 31.56
CA MET A 6 -22.05 -20.83 30.14
C MET A 6 -20.73 -20.08 29.92
N PRO A 7 -19.83 -20.54 29.03
CA PRO A 7 -18.65 -19.79 28.67
C PRO A 7 -19.05 -18.51 27.93
N GLY A 8 -18.67 -17.36 28.49
CA GLY A 8 -18.88 -16.05 27.91
C GLY A 8 -18.13 -15.86 26.60
N ALA A 9 -18.87 -15.33 25.62
CA ALA A 9 -18.45 -14.53 24.45
C ALA A 9 -17.35 -15.09 23.51
N PRO A 10 -17.73 -15.53 22.30
CA PRO A 10 -16.79 -15.64 21.18
C PRO A 10 -16.49 -14.24 20.60
N GLY A 11 -15.22 -13.95 20.34
CA GLY A 11 -14.85 -12.96 19.33
C GLY A 11 -13.88 -11.84 19.74
N VAL A 12 -12.72 -12.17 20.32
CA VAL A 12 -11.51 -11.35 20.13
C VAL A 12 -10.43 -12.22 19.48
N PHE A 13 -10.71 -12.72 18.28
CA PHE A 13 -9.64 -13.10 17.36
C PHE A 13 -9.17 -11.81 16.68
N ALA A 14 -8.35 -11.04 17.39
CA ALA A 14 -7.72 -9.87 16.83
C ALA A 14 -6.91 -10.28 15.58
N ASN A 15 -7.24 -9.61 14.49
CA ASN A 15 -6.86 -9.84 13.10
C ASN A 15 -5.35 -9.69 12.85
N LYS A 16 -4.55 -10.68 13.24
CA LYS A 16 -3.10 -10.71 12.95
C LYS A 16 -2.79 -10.78 11.44
N SER A 17 -3.67 -11.45 10.69
CA SER A 17 -3.56 -11.64 9.23
C SER A 17 -3.64 -10.33 8.44
N ALA A 18 -4.57 -9.42 8.76
CA ALA A 18 -4.68 -8.16 8.03
C ALA A 18 -3.56 -7.17 8.37
N ALA A 19 -3.10 -7.14 9.62
CA ALA A 19 -1.95 -6.33 10.02
C ALA A 19 -0.66 -6.78 9.31
N ASP A 20 -0.45 -8.09 9.17
CA ASP A 20 0.70 -8.67 8.46
C ASP A 20 0.61 -8.45 6.93
N LYS A 21 -0.58 -8.40 6.35
CA LYS A 21 -0.76 -8.07 4.93
C LYS A 21 -0.48 -6.59 4.65
N ASN A 22 -1.01 -5.71 5.50
CA ASN A 22 -0.80 -4.27 5.36
C ASN A 22 0.69 -3.90 5.45
N SER A 23 1.42 -4.52 6.40
CA SER A 23 2.87 -4.29 6.53
C SER A 23 3.65 -4.77 5.31
N LYS A 24 3.26 -5.90 4.70
CA LYS A 24 3.87 -6.40 3.45
C LYS A 24 3.59 -5.49 2.26
N MET A 25 2.36 -4.97 2.14
CA MET A 25 2.00 -4.03 1.07
C MET A 25 2.76 -2.72 1.20
N ALA A 26 2.88 -2.18 2.42
CA ALA A 26 3.66 -0.98 2.70
C ALA A 26 5.15 -1.19 2.36
N SER A 27 5.72 -2.34 2.71
CA SER A 27 7.11 -2.66 2.36
C SER A 27 7.31 -2.75 0.84
N ALA A 28 6.43 -3.47 0.14
CA ALA A 28 6.52 -3.62 -1.32
C ALA A 28 6.39 -2.28 -2.05
N ALA A 29 5.47 -1.40 -1.60
CA ALA A 29 5.31 -0.07 -2.17
C ALA A 29 6.57 0.80 -1.96
N LYS A 30 7.20 0.72 -0.78
CA LYS A 30 8.47 1.39 -0.49
C LYS A 30 9.63 0.87 -1.34
N ASP A 31 9.68 -0.44 -1.57
CA ASP A 31 10.71 -1.04 -2.42
C ASP A 31 10.56 -0.59 -3.88
N MET A 32 9.33 -0.51 -4.38
CA MET A 32 9.04 0.04 -5.72
C MET A 32 9.47 1.49 -5.86
N GLU A 33 9.12 2.34 -4.88
CA GLU A 33 9.56 3.74 -4.85
C GLU A 33 11.09 3.85 -4.83
N SER A 34 11.77 3.00 -4.06
CA SER A 34 13.23 2.99 -3.95
C SER A 34 13.90 2.66 -5.30
N VAL A 35 13.37 1.67 -6.02
CA VAL A 35 13.85 1.31 -7.36
C VAL A 35 13.60 2.45 -8.35
N PHE A 36 12.40 3.03 -8.33
CA PHE A 36 12.05 4.15 -9.21
C PHE A 36 12.95 5.35 -9.01
N ILE A 37 13.14 5.77 -7.75
CA ILE A 37 14.05 6.86 -7.39
C ILE A 37 15.46 6.55 -7.89
N THR A 38 15.95 5.33 -7.67
CA THR A 38 17.29 4.93 -8.14
C THR A 38 17.42 5.07 -9.66
N MET A 39 16.41 4.65 -10.42
CA MET A 39 16.41 4.79 -11.88
C MET A 39 16.35 6.25 -12.32
N LEU A 40 15.55 7.07 -11.63
CA LEU A 40 15.44 8.50 -11.88
C LEU A 40 16.78 9.20 -11.63
N LEU A 41 17.39 8.97 -10.46
CA LEU A 41 18.69 9.55 -10.11
C LEU A 41 19.78 9.14 -11.10
N LYS A 42 19.84 7.86 -11.49
CA LYS A 42 20.79 7.38 -12.51
C LYS A 42 20.58 8.05 -13.86
N THR A 43 19.33 8.35 -14.23
CA THR A 43 19.02 9.03 -15.49
C THR A 43 19.45 10.49 -15.45
N MET A 44 19.24 11.17 -14.33
CA MET A 44 19.74 12.52 -14.10
C MET A 44 21.27 12.58 -14.02
N GLU A 45 21.92 11.57 -13.44
CA GLU A 45 23.39 11.50 -13.39
C GLU A 45 24.01 11.44 -14.80
N LYS A 46 23.33 10.81 -15.78
CA LYS A 46 23.77 10.76 -17.18
C LYS A 46 23.74 12.12 -17.87
N THR A 47 23.02 13.11 -17.34
CA THR A 47 23.01 14.47 -17.92
C THR A 47 24.19 15.32 -17.45
N ILE A 48 25.01 14.82 -16.52
CA ILE A 48 26.25 15.48 -16.10
C ILE A 48 27.28 15.26 -17.22
N PRO A 49 27.73 16.34 -17.91
CA PRO A 49 28.58 16.23 -19.08
C PRO A 49 29.91 15.55 -18.75
N GLU A 50 30.38 14.66 -19.62
CA GLU A 50 31.68 13.99 -19.45
C GLU A 50 32.82 14.87 -20.00
N ASN A 51 33.88 15.06 -19.21
CA ASN A 51 35.02 15.87 -19.60
C ASN A 51 35.80 15.11 -20.68
N PRO A 52 36.16 15.75 -21.80
CA PRO A 52 36.87 15.09 -22.90
C PRO A 52 38.29 14.63 -22.53
N TYR A 53 38.82 15.08 -21.39
CA TYR A 53 40.12 14.68 -20.84
C TYR A 53 39.94 13.69 -19.66
N GLY A 54 39.55 12.45 -19.95
CA GLY A 54 39.66 11.29 -19.07
C GLY A 54 38.51 11.01 -18.08
N GLU A 55 38.25 9.72 -17.86
CA GLU A 55 37.19 9.14 -17.00
C GLU A 55 37.12 9.69 -15.56
N SER A 56 38.18 10.33 -15.07
CA SER A 56 38.29 10.85 -13.71
C SER A 56 37.65 12.23 -13.49
N GLY A 57 37.32 12.99 -14.55
CA GLY A 57 37.02 14.42 -14.43
C GLY A 57 35.69 14.76 -13.75
N ASN A 58 34.67 13.89 -13.81
CA ASN A 58 33.32 14.17 -13.31
C ASN A 58 32.85 13.27 -12.18
N SER A 59 33.74 12.42 -11.65
CA SER A 59 33.44 11.60 -10.48
C SER A 59 33.01 12.46 -9.30
N MET A 60 33.66 13.61 -9.08
CA MET A 60 33.30 14.53 -8.00
C MET A 60 31.90 15.12 -8.18
N ALA A 61 31.54 15.57 -9.39
CA ALA A 61 30.20 16.12 -9.66
C ALA A 61 29.10 15.07 -9.47
N LYS A 62 29.33 13.84 -9.96
CA LYS A 62 28.42 12.69 -9.78
C LYS A 62 28.28 12.32 -8.29
N MET A 63 29.37 12.32 -7.53
CA MET A 63 29.36 12.06 -6.08
C MET A 63 28.62 13.16 -5.29
N MET A 64 28.82 14.43 -5.60
CA MET A 64 28.09 15.52 -4.95
C MET A 64 26.60 15.46 -5.29
N PHE A 65 26.27 15.19 -6.55
CA PHE A 65 24.90 15.01 -7.00
C PHE A 65 24.20 13.88 -6.23
N SER A 66 24.79 12.68 -6.18
CA SER A 66 24.21 11.53 -5.50
C SER A 66 24.07 11.76 -3.99
N THR A 67 25.05 12.44 -3.37
CA THR A 67 25.00 12.79 -1.94
C THR A 67 23.87 13.77 -1.62
N VAL A 68 23.75 14.85 -2.41
CA VAL A 68 22.70 15.86 -2.19
C VAL A 68 21.31 15.28 -2.45
N MET A 69 21.15 14.54 -3.53
CA MET A 69 19.87 13.93 -3.87
C MET A 69 19.48 12.83 -2.88
N GLY A 70 20.41 11.96 -2.50
CA GLY A 70 20.18 10.93 -1.49
C GLY A 70 19.77 11.53 -0.15
N LYS A 71 20.45 12.60 0.28
CA LYS A 71 20.09 13.34 1.50
C LYS A 71 18.69 13.97 1.40
N ALA A 72 18.40 14.70 0.33
CA ALA A 72 17.11 15.36 0.15
C ALA A 72 15.94 14.37 0.16
N ILE A 73 16.12 13.21 -0.46
CA ILE A 73 15.12 12.14 -0.50
C ILE A 73 14.96 11.49 0.89
N ALA A 74 16.07 11.22 1.58
CA ALA A 74 16.03 10.66 2.94
C ALA A 74 15.35 11.62 3.93
N ASP A 75 15.71 12.91 3.90
CA ASP A 75 15.14 13.95 4.78
C ASP A 75 13.63 14.14 4.55
N LYS A 76 13.15 13.94 3.31
CA LYS A 76 11.73 13.96 2.96
C LYS A 76 11.00 12.64 3.20
N GLY A 77 11.73 11.54 3.45
CA GLY A 77 11.16 10.21 3.62
C GLY A 77 10.69 9.54 2.33
N GLY A 78 11.20 9.96 1.16
CA GLY A 78 10.77 9.50 -0.16
C GLY A 78 10.17 10.62 -1.01
N ILE A 79 9.43 10.26 -2.07
CA ILE A 79 8.72 11.19 -2.95
C ILE A 79 7.19 11.07 -2.82
N GLY A 80 6.70 10.17 -1.96
CA GLY A 80 5.28 9.91 -1.70
C GLY A 80 4.65 8.92 -2.68
N LEU A 81 5.45 8.28 -3.54
CA LEU A 81 4.94 7.29 -4.50
C LEU A 81 4.52 6.00 -3.77
N ALA A 82 5.23 5.62 -2.72
CA ALA A 82 4.88 4.44 -1.92
C ALA A 82 3.48 4.58 -1.29
N ASP A 83 3.15 5.76 -0.77
CA ASP A 83 1.84 6.03 -0.18
C ASP A 83 0.73 5.95 -1.23
N PHE A 84 0.97 6.54 -2.41
CA PHE A 84 0.03 6.46 -3.52
C PHE A 84 -0.20 5.01 -3.98
N ILE A 85 0.86 4.21 -4.13
CA ILE A 85 0.74 2.80 -4.52
C ILE A 85 -0.05 2.03 -3.47
N ARG A 86 0.26 2.21 -2.18
CA ARG A 86 -0.43 1.55 -1.07
C ARG A 86 -1.92 1.88 -1.08
N GLU A 87 -2.28 3.16 -1.19
CA GLU A 87 -3.68 3.60 -1.22
C GLU A 87 -4.46 2.97 -2.39
N ASN A 88 -3.86 2.91 -3.59
CA ASN A 88 -4.49 2.29 -4.74
C ASN A 88 -4.67 0.78 -4.57
N MET A 89 -3.71 0.10 -3.94
CA MET A 89 -3.82 -1.34 -3.64
C MET A 89 -4.90 -1.64 -2.61
N GLU A 90 -4.99 -0.84 -1.54
CA GLU A 90 -6.05 -0.95 -0.52
C GLU A 90 -7.44 -0.70 -1.13
N ASN A 91 -7.56 0.32 -1.99
CA ASN A 91 -8.81 0.62 -2.68
C ASN A 91 -9.22 -0.49 -3.65
N ALA A 92 -8.26 -1.12 -4.34
CA ALA A 92 -8.52 -2.25 -5.22
C ALA A 92 -9.00 -3.50 -4.46
N GLU A 93 -8.41 -3.81 -3.31
CA GLU A 93 -8.82 -4.96 -2.47
C GLU A 93 -10.21 -4.74 -1.86
N ASN A 94 -10.48 -3.54 -1.34
CA ASN A 94 -11.73 -3.20 -0.66
C ASN A 94 -12.88 -2.87 -1.63
N GLY A 95 -12.58 -2.54 -2.88
CA GLY A 95 -13.55 -2.06 -3.86
C GLY A 95 -14.60 -3.08 -4.29
N LEU A 96 -14.31 -4.38 -4.24
CA LEU A 96 -15.30 -5.44 -4.52
C LEU A 96 -16.04 -5.87 -3.26
N LEU A 97 -15.33 -6.01 -2.14
CA LEU A 97 -15.93 -6.42 -0.86
C LEU A 97 -16.93 -5.39 -0.34
N ASN A 98 -16.63 -4.09 -0.45
CA ASN A 98 -17.54 -3.02 -0.05
C ASN A 98 -18.75 -2.88 -0.98
N LYS A 99 -18.65 -3.30 -2.25
CA LYS A 99 -19.78 -3.34 -3.19
C LYS A 99 -20.70 -4.53 -2.96
N LEU A 100 -20.16 -5.64 -2.44
CA LEU A 100 -20.93 -6.85 -2.14
C LEU A 100 -21.55 -6.85 -0.75
N ASN A 101 -20.95 -6.16 0.22
CA ASN A 101 -21.47 -6.03 1.58
C ASN A 101 -22.95 -5.58 1.66
N PRO A 102 -23.41 -4.55 0.93
CA PRO A 102 -24.83 -4.16 0.93
C PRO A 102 -25.75 -5.15 0.19
N LEU A 103 -25.23 -6.05 -0.66
CA LEU A 103 -26.03 -7.07 -1.36
C LEU A 103 -26.17 -8.38 -0.55
N LEU A 104 -25.28 -8.58 0.43
CA LEU A 104 -25.30 -9.70 1.38
C LEU A 104 -25.93 -9.32 2.73
N ALA A 105 -26.37 -8.07 2.87
CA ALA A 105 -27.04 -7.60 4.07
C ALA A 105 -28.31 -8.46 4.32
N PRO A 106 -28.53 -8.95 5.55
CA PRO A 106 -29.63 -9.88 5.87
C PRO A 106 -31.02 -9.31 5.55
N ASP A 107 -31.16 -7.99 5.54
CA ASP A 107 -32.40 -7.25 5.31
C ASP A 107 -32.91 -7.36 3.87
N MET A 108 -32.03 -7.52 2.88
CA MET A 108 -32.41 -7.68 1.48
C MET A 108 -33.12 -9.01 1.22
N LEU A 109 -32.72 -10.10 1.88
CA LEU A 109 -33.39 -11.40 1.74
C LEU A 109 -34.79 -11.41 2.38
N GLU A 110 -34.99 -10.62 3.43
CA GLU A 110 -36.32 -10.41 4.01
C GLU A 110 -37.19 -9.53 3.11
N ASN A 111 -36.63 -8.43 2.59
CA ASN A 111 -37.33 -7.54 1.66
C ASN A 111 -37.69 -8.23 0.31
N LEU A 112 -36.84 -9.16 -0.16
CA LEU A 112 -37.12 -9.93 -1.38
C LEU A 112 -38.17 -11.01 -1.16
N LYS A 113 -38.19 -11.62 0.04
CA LYS A 113 -39.25 -12.54 0.44
C LYS A 113 -40.58 -11.81 0.56
N SER A 114 -40.58 -10.56 1.03
CA SER A 114 -41.78 -9.74 1.10
C SER A 114 -42.35 -9.32 -0.24
N LEU A 115 -41.49 -8.95 -1.17
CA LEU A 115 -41.86 -8.66 -2.56
C LEU A 115 -42.48 -9.87 -3.29
N ARG A 116 -42.22 -11.11 -2.85
CA ARG A 116 -42.74 -12.33 -3.49
C ARG A 116 -44.15 -12.70 -3.04
N TRP A 117 -44.64 -12.21 -1.90
CA TRP A 117 -45.95 -12.63 -1.35
C TRP A 117 -47.07 -11.60 -1.49
N GLU A 118 -46.81 -10.43 -2.09
CA GLU A 118 -47.79 -9.34 -2.19
C GLU A 118 -48.56 -9.30 -3.55
N ASN A 119 -48.40 -10.34 -4.38
CA ASN A 119 -49.01 -10.44 -5.72
C ASN A 119 -49.94 -11.66 -5.93
N ASP A 120 -50.46 -12.27 -4.86
CA ASP A 120 -51.60 -13.21 -4.93
C ASP A 120 -52.84 -12.64 -4.23
#